data_AF-A0A6P1IL06-F1
#
_entry.id   AF-A0A6P1IL06-F1
#
_cell.length_a   1.000
_cell.length_b   1.000
_cell.length_c   1.000
_cell.angle_alpha   90.00
_cell.angle_beta   90.00
_cell.angle_gamma   90.00
#
_symmetry.space_group_name_H-M   'P 1'
#
loop_
_entity.id
_entity.type
_entity.pdbx_description
1 polymer ?
#
loop_
_entity_poly.entity_id
_entity_poly.type
_entity_poly.pdbx_seq_one_letter_code
_entity_poly.pdbx_strand_id
1 'polypeptide(L)'
;MNAMMTMGRFTLGQCMGAIALAALVLAAALPALNGHLMHSHREDARAALLKATQWMEQTATALGHYPGHRIIPREVLAVEGGRYVISVQSVNGLDFTLTATPVAAQAADECGAYRVNQAGTRIQMATAAVDGPLSRHDIFSGTQWNQLAIGTGGRGEKLVYGLRSPLKPNGDRTPDMGDFFWEAGPDTLDSTSVVTGYMTNPARSGQTDSGDWVAVVNSGHYNGQAGGSKAGLVVLNAMTGALVRSIPLPATYSAGRGLGGVTLVRDTRRRIVAAYAGDANGNLWRFDLRGAPSSWKVAYDKPLFTTRNNRPIYAAPLWHVHPNGGYIVVFGTGMVLEDGDLADTSIRESLYGIWDPTTKAGVQKTGFDTVQTNALVEQSALKLEMDVNGTQGYSLSENAIDWTKYNGWFFNLNAATGERVIDQVRAVGSSVEINTVALDSSVYNDTESCTPTNLPTNAVYILDALTGAGRPAFDLDGDGVVDNVAGVVRKMGGLSRNISVINVLGSGSGVMTHHGEGDPDSDGDCKASPFKVVGLQDGVLVGQTICLNNKNTPKPWSRQQYQLTRPPL
;
A
#
# COMPACT_ATOMS: atom_id res chain seq x y z
N MET A 1 36.64 -41.20 -57.81
CA MET A 1 36.03 -41.32 -56.46
C MET A 1 36.79 -40.43 -55.51
N ASN A 2 36.09 -39.84 -54.54
CA ASN A 2 36.52 -38.91 -53.48
C ASN A 2 36.24 -37.43 -53.77
N ALA A 3 34.96 -37.06 -53.69
CA ALA A 3 34.55 -35.71 -53.33
C ALA A 3 34.81 -35.52 -51.83
N MET A 4 35.81 -34.71 -51.50
CA MET A 4 36.18 -34.36 -50.14
C MET A 4 35.22 -33.26 -49.66
N MET A 5 34.33 -33.59 -48.72
CA MET A 5 33.44 -32.62 -48.07
C MET A 5 34.29 -31.52 -47.39
N THR A 6 34.19 -30.30 -47.89
CA THR A 6 34.65 -29.10 -47.21
C THR A 6 33.81 -28.89 -45.94
N MET A 7 34.37 -29.21 -44.78
CA MET A 7 33.84 -28.78 -43.48
C MET A 7 33.89 -27.25 -43.40
N GLY A 8 32.71 -26.61 -43.37
CA GLY A 8 32.59 -25.18 -43.11
C GLY A 8 33.17 -24.83 -41.75
N ARG A 9 34.17 -23.94 -41.72
CA ARG A 9 34.78 -23.44 -40.49
C ARG A 9 33.80 -22.48 -39.81
N PHE A 10 33.26 -22.86 -38.66
CA PHE A 10 32.48 -21.96 -37.80
C PHE A 10 33.39 -20.85 -37.26
N THR A 11 32.95 -19.60 -37.39
CA THR A 11 33.70 -18.46 -36.86
C THR A 11 33.36 -18.24 -35.38
N LEU A 12 34.32 -17.74 -34.60
CA LEU A 12 34.13 -17.42 -33.17
C LEU A 12 32.91 -16.51 -32.94
N GLY A 13 32.67 -15.57 -33.87
CA GLY A 13 31.51 -14.67 -33.83
C GLY A 13 30.15 -15.38 -33.99
N GLN A 14 30.07 -16.44 -34.79
CA GLN A 14 28.84 -17.24 -34.91
C GLN A 14 28.55 -18.04 -33.63
N CYS A 15 29.59 -18.56 -32.97
CA CYS A 15 29.42 -19.22 -31.67
C CYS A 15 28.97 -18.24 -30.58
N MET A 16 29.55 -17.04 -30.52
CA MET A 16 29.14 -16.01 -29.55
C MET A 16 27.70 -15.54 -29.79
N GLY A 17 27.31 -15.35 -31.06
CA GLY A 17 25.93 -15.01 -31.42
C GLY A 17 24.92 -16.09 -31.03
N ALA A 18 25.25 -17.37 -31.25
CA ALA A 18 24.41 -18.49 -30.85
C ALA A 18 24.26 -18.61 -29.33
N ILE A 19 25.34 -18.40 -28.56
CA ILE A 19 25.31 -18.41 -27.09
C ILE A 19 24.48 -17.24 -26.55
N ALA A 20 24.61 -16.05 -27.14
CA ALA A 20 23.82 -14.89 -26.75
C ALA A 20 22.32 -15.09 -27.02
N LEU A 21 21.97 -15.68 -28.17
CA LEU A 21 20.59 -16.02 -28.50
C LEU A 21 20.03 -17.10 -27.56
N ALA A 22 20.82 -18.13 -27.25
CA ALA A 22 20.44 -19.17 -26.31
C ALA A 22 20.20 -18.59 -24.90
N ALA A 23 21.08 -17.69 -24.44
CA ALA A 23 20.91 -17.01 -23.15
C ALA A 23 19.65 -16.14 -23.10
N LEU A 24 19.34 -15.42 -24.20
CA LEU A 24 18.13 -14.61 -24.32
C LEU A 24 16.86 -15.49 -24.29
N VAL A 25 16.84 -16.59 -25.05
CA VAL A 25 15.73 -17.54 -25.07
C VAL A 25 15.56 -18.19 -23.70
N LEU A 26 16.65 -18.59 -23.04
CA LEU A 26 16.59 -19.17 -21.70
C LEU A 26 16.08 -18.17 -20.66
N ALA A 27 16.52 -16.91 -20.73
CA ALA A 27 16.05 -15.84 -19.84
C ALA A 27 14.55 -15.54 -19.99
N ALA A 28 13.99 -15.68 -21.20
CA ALA A 28 12.55 -15.52 -21.44
C ALA A 28 11.73 -16.78 -21.10
N ALA A 29 12.29 -17.98 -21.33
CA ALA A 29 11.58 -19.24 -21.15
C ALA A 29 11.57 -19.75 -19.69
N LEU A 30 12.61 -19.47 -18.90
CA LEU A 30 12.72 -19.93 -17.51
C LEU A 30 11.60 -19.41 -16.59
N PRO A 31 11.21 -18.12 -16.63
CA PRO A 31 10.08 -17.62 -15.84
C PRO A 31 8.75 -18.29 -16.22
N ALA A 32 8.51 -18.52 -17.52
CA ALA A 32 7.30 -19.18 -18.01
C ALA A 32 7.23 -20.66 -17.56
N LEU A 33 8.37 -21.37 -17.59
CA LEU A 33 8.45 -22.75 -17.11
C LEU A 33 8.24 -22.84 -15.59
N ASN A 34 8.84 -21.93 -14.82
CA ASN A 34 8.62 -21.85 -13.38
C ASN A 34 7.15 -21.58 -13.06
N GLY A 35 6.50 -20.64 -13.78
CA GLY A 35 5.07 -20.37 -13.61
C GLY A 35 4.18 -21.60 -13.85
N HIS A 36 4.49 -22.40 -14.88
CA HIS A 36 3.75 -23.62 -15.17
C HIS A 36 3.92 -24.70 -14.09
N LEU A 37 5.14 -24.87 -13.58
CA LEU A 37 5.40 -25.81 -12.48
C LEU A 37 4.73 -25.38 -11.17
N MET A 38 4.77 -24.09 -10.85
CA MET A 38 4.08 -23.56 -9.67
C MET A 38 2.57 -23.78 -9.76
N HIS A 39 1.98 -23.58 -10.94
CA HIS A 39 0.56 -23.87 -11.17
C HIS A 39 0.23 -25.36 -10.96
N SER A 40 1.04 -26.27 -11.49
CA SER A 40 0.85 -27.71 -11.26
C SER A 40 0.80 -28.05 -9.77
N HIS A 41 1.72 -27.49 -8.99
CA HIS A 41 1.78 -27.73 -7.55
C HIS A 41 0.62 -27.09 -6.76
N ARG A 42 0.01 -26.02 -7.29
CA ARG A 42 -1.23 -25.45 -6.73
C ARG A 42 -2.40 -26.41 -6.89
N GLU A 43 -2.51 -27.06 -8.05
CA GLU A 43 -3.53 -28.08 -8.29
C GLU A 43 -3.36 -29.28 -7.36
N ASP A 44 -2.12 -29.73 -7.14
CA ASP A 44 -1.82 -30.81 -6.18
C ASP A 44 -2.28 -30.44 -4.75
N ALA A 45 -2.05 -29.20 -4.33
CA ALA A 45 -2.47 -28.70 -3.02
C ALA A 45 -3.99 -28.63 -2.88
N ARG A 46 -4.70 -28.17 -3.91
CA ARG A 46 -6.18 -28.12 -3.94
C ARG A 46 -6.78 -29.52 -3.89
N ALA A 47 -6.24 -30.45 -4.69
CA ALA A 47 -6.68 -31.84 -4.69
C ALA A 47 -6.49 -32.49 -3.30
N ALA A 48 -5.35 -32.24 -2.66
CA ALA A 48 -5.08 -32.73 -1.30
C ALA A 48 -6.02 -32.11 -0.25
N LEU A 49 -6.35 -30.82 -0.36
CA LEU A 49 -7.34 -30.17 0.51
C LEU A 49 -8.75 -30.77 0.36
N LEU A 50 -9.17 -31.10 -0.87
CA LEU A 50 -10.47 -31.74 -1.11
C LEU A 50 -10.51 -33.16 -0.53
N LYS A 51 -9.43 -33.92 -0.71
CA LYS A 51 -9.28 -35.25 -0.10
C LYS A 51 -9.36 -35.17 1.43
N ALA A 52 -8.66 -34.21 2.03
CA ALA A 52 -8.69 -33.99 3.47
C ALA A 52 -10.07 -33.55 3.96
N THR A 53 -10.75 -32.67 3.22
CA THR A 53 -12.13 -32.22 3.50
C THR A 53 -13.09 -33.40 3.51
N GLN A 54 -13.05 -34.24 2.48
CA GLN A 54 -13.92 -35.43 2.39
C GLN A 54 -13.69 -36.38 3.56
N TRP A 55 -12.43 -36.59 3.97
CA TRP A 55 -12.11 -37.42 5.13
C TRP A 55 -12.63 -36.82 6.44
N MET A 56 -12.55 -35.48 6.60
CA MET A 56 -13.10 -34.77 7.76
C MET A 56 -14.60 -34.97 7.88
N GLU A 57 -15.35 -34.87 6.77
CA GLU A 57 -16.81 -35.09 6.76
C GLU A 57 -17.20 -36.55 7.09
N GLN A 58 -16.48 -37.52 6.51
CA GLN A 58 -16.71 -38.94 6.82
C GLN A 58 -16.44 -39.24 8.30
N THR A 59 -15.38 -38.67 8.85
CA THR A 59 -14.99 -38.90 10.25
C THR A 59 -15.95 -38.20 11.21
N ALA A 60 -16.41 -36.99 10.89
CA ALA A 60 -17.41 -36.29 11.68
C ALA A 60 -18.76 -37.03 11.69
N THR A 61 -19.14 -37.64 10.56
CA THR A 61 -20.34 -38.49 10.49
C THR A 61 -20.23 -39.72 11.42
N ALA A 62 -19.02 -40.28 11.58
CA ALA A 62 -18.80 -41.44 12.43
C ALA A 62 -18.65 -41.10 13.93
N LEU A 63 -18.03 -39.96 14.26
CA LEU A 63 -17.71 -39.57 15.64
C LEU A 63 -18.69 -38.56 16.25
N GLY A 64 -19.53 -37.93 15.43
CA GLY A 64 -20.42 -36.84 15.84
C GLY A 64 -19.74 -35.48 16.04
N HIS A 65 -18.44 -35.38 15.75
CA HIS A 65 -17.67 -34.14 15.80
C HIS A 65 -16.44 -34.22 14.87
N TYR A 66 -15.93 -33.09 14.41
CA TYR A 66 -14.68 -33.03 13.65
C TYR A 66 -13.47 -33.36 14.53
N PRO A 67 -12.50 -34.16 14.04
CA PRO A 67 -11.31 -34.53 14.80
C PRO A 67 -10.24 -33.43 14.75
N GLY A 68 -9.47 -33.30 15.84
CA GLY A 68 -8.29 -32.43 15.88
C GLY A 68 -7.07 -33.04 15.16
N HIS A 69 -6.05 -32.21 14.90
CA HIS A 69 -4.84 -32.56 14.12
C HIS A 69 -4.18 -33.90 14.47
N ARG A 70 -4.14 -34.27 15.76
CA ARG A 70 -3.46 -35.48 16.23
C ARG A 70 -4.11 -36.79 15.77
N ILE A 71 -5.39 -36.75 15.41
CA ILE A 71 -6.18 -37.92 15.02
C ILE A 71 -6.11 -38.15 13.51
N ILE A 72 -5.79 -37.11 12.73
CA ILE A 72 -5.78 -37.19 11.26
C ILE A 72 -4.57 -38.00 10.79
N PRO A 73 -4.76 -39.07 9.99
CA PRO A 73 -3.65 -39.79 9.38
C PRO A 73 -2.79 -38.88 8.51
N ARG A 74 -1.47 -39.08 8.54
CA ARG A 74 -0.52 -38.22 7.80
C ARG A 74 -0.76 -38.26 6.29
N GLU A 75 -1.25 -39.38 5.79
CA GLU A 75 -1.54 -39.63 4.37
C GLU A 75 -2.76 -38.84 3.86
N VAL A 76 -3.61 -38.36 4.77
CA VAL A 76 -4.75 -37.50 4.45
C VAL A 76 -4.30 -36.06 4.27
N LEU A 77 -3.26 -35.63 4.99
CA LEU A 77 -2.69 -34.28 4.93
C LEU A 77 -1.48 -34.16 3.98
N ALA A 78 -1.08 -35.26 3.34
CA ALA A 78 0.04 -35.29 2.42
C ALA A 78 -0.32 -34.60 1.10
N VAL A 79 0.55 -33.70 0.65
CA VAL A 79 0.48 -33.06 -0.67
C VAL A 79 1.59 -33.64 -1.54
N GLU A 80 1.24 -34.00 -2.77
CA GLU A 80 2.20 -34.50 -3.75
C GLU A 80 3.24 -33.42 -4.09
N GLY A 81 4.48 -33.83 -4.35
CA GLY A 81 5.58 -32.91 -4.68
C GLY A 81 6.16 -32.11 -3.50
N GLY A 82 5.60 -32.21 -2.28
CA GLY A 82 6.18 -31.62 -1.07
C GLY A 82 6.33 -30.09 -1.11
N ARG A 83 5.53 -29.42 -1.95
CA ARG A 83 5.53 -27.96 -2.13
C ARG A 83 4.52 -27.25 -1.23
N TYR A 84 3.62 -27.98 -0.60
CA TYR A 84 2.67 -27.47 0.38
C TYR A 84 2.61 -28.39 1.60
N VAL A 85 2.29 -27.81 2.74
CA VAL A 85 2.01 -28.53 3.99
C VAL A 85 0.58 -28.20 4.41
N ILE A 86 -0.25 -29.22 4.64
CA ILE A 86 -1.61 -29.03 5.14
C ILE A 86 -1.63 -29.09 6.66
N SER A 87 -2.22 -28.06 7.27
CA SER A 87 -2.55 -28.00 8.69
C SER A 87 -4.08 -27.98 8.87
N VAL A 88 -4.54 -28.42 10.04
CA VAL A 88 -5.96 -28.42 10.40
C VAL A 88 -6.16 -27.68 11.72
N GLN A 89 -7.20 -26.87 11.78
CA GLN A 89 -7.72 -26.28 13.00
C GLN A 89 -9.16 -26.75 13.19
N SER A 90 -9.42 -27.53 14.23
CA SER A 90 -10.76 -27.93 14.69
C SER A 90 -10.75 -27.94 16.21
N VAL A 91 -11.20 -26.84 16.81
CA VAL A 91 -11.01 -26.55 18.24
C VAL A 91 -12.22 -26.99 19.07
N ASN A 92 -13.42 -26.76 18.55
CA ASN A 92 -14.69 -27.05 19.23
C ASN A 92 -15.36 -28.34 18.72
N GLY A 93 -14.79 -28.98 17.68
CA GLY A 93 -15.34 -30.17 17.04
C GLY A 93 -16.59 -29.92 16.18
N LEU A 94 -17.05 -28.67 16.04
CA LEU A 94 -18.21 -28.26 15.26
C LEU A 94 -17.82 -27.62 13.92
N ASP A 95 -16.62 -27.05 13.86
CA ASP A 95 -16.03 -26.47 12.67
C ASP A 95 -14.62 -27.02 12.41
N PHE A 96 -14.16 -26.85 11.19
CA PHE A 96 -12.75 -27.00 10.88
C PHE A 96 -12.29 -26.01 9.83
N THR A 97 -10.99 -25.75 9.82
CA THR A 97 -10.29 -25.07 8.73
C THR A 97 -9.05 -25.86 8.37
N LEU A 98 -8.96 -26.30 7.12
CA LEU A 98 -7.76 -26.87 6.52
C LEU A 98 -6.99 -25.75 5.82
N THR A 99 -5.68 -25.67 6.04
CA THR A 99 -4.80 -24.68 5.40
C THR A 99 -3.62 -25.38 4.73
N ALA A 100 -3.52 -25.31 3.40
CA ALA A 100 -2.33 -25.70 2.65
C ALA A 100 -1.38 -24.50 2.53
N THR A 101 -0.22 -24.57 3.19
CA THR A 101 0.78 -23.49 3.22
C THR A 101 1.93 -23.82 2.27
N PRO A 102 2.33 -22.93 1.35
CA PRO A 102 3.43 -23.18 0.43
C PRO A 102 4.76 -23.27 1.18
N VAL A 103 5.64 -24.15 0.73
CA VAL A 103 6.99 -24.37 1.28
C VAL A 103 8.02 -24.53 0.18
N ALA A 104 9.30 -24.45 0.55
CA ALA A 104 10.44 -24.58 -0.37
C ALA A 104 10.34 -23.59 -1.55
N ALA A 105 10.57 -24.03 -2.79
CA ALA A 105 10.53 -23.15 -3.97
C ALA A 105 9.16 -22.50 -4.20
N GLN A 106 8.08 -23.11 -3.70
CA GLN A 106 6.72 -22.57 -3.80
C GLN A 106 6.47 -21.45 -2.79
N ALA A 107 7.33 -21.26 -1.78
CA ALA A 107 7.18 -20.15 -0.82
C ALA A 107 7.29 -18.77 -1.48
N ALA A 108 7.92 -18.69 -2.65
CA ALA A 108 8.00 -17.48 -3.47
C ALA A 108 6.78 -17.29 -4.39
N ASP A 109 5.79 -18.20 -4.35
CA ASP A 109 4.56 -18.08 -5.12
C ASP A 109 3.65 -17.00 -4.53
N GLU A 110 3.29 -16.02 -5.35
CA GLU A 110 2.41 -14.90 -5.00
C GLU A 110 1.01 -15.36 -4.56
N CYS A 111 0.63 -16.59 -4.96
CA CYS A 111 -0.63 -17.22 -4.60
C CYS A 111 -0.79 -17.60 -3.14
N GLY A 112 0.32 -17.72 -2.40
CA GLY A 112 0.32 -18.01 -0.97
C GLY A 112 -0.45 -19.28 -0.56
N ALA A 113 -1.16 -19.21 0.56
CA ALA A 113 -1.81 -20.36 1.17
C ALA A 113 -3.26 -20.55 0.71
N TYR A 114 -3.71 -21.81 0.65
CA TYR A 114 -5.11 -22.16 0.38
C TYR A 114 -5.81 -22.61 1.65
N ARG A 115 -7.06 -22.20 1.82
CA ARG A 115 -7.90 -22.62 2.94
C ARG A 115 -9.23 -23.20 2.46
N VAL A 116 -9.73 -24.19 3.19
CA VAL A 116 -11.10 -24.69 3.05
C VAL A 116 -11.70 -24.97 4.43
N ASN A 117 -12.97 -24.64 4.61
CA ASN A 117 -13.72 -24.92 5.85
C ASN A 117 -14.82 -25.96 5.63
N GLN A 118 -15.56 -26.29 6.69
CA GLN A 118 -16.67 -27.26 6.69
C GLN A 118 -17.85 -26.86 5.79
N ALA A 119 -18.02 -25.56 5.53
CA ALA A 119 -19.06 -25.06 4.62
C ALA A 119 -18.65 -25.15 3.14
N GLY A 120 -17.47 -25.70 2.84
CA GLY A 120 -16.91 -25.73 1.50
C GLY A 120 -16.42 -24.37 1.02
N THR A 121 -16.33 -23.37 1.91
CA THR A 121 -15.76 -22.05 1.58
C THR A 121 -14.27 -22.22 1.34
N ARG A 122 -13.82 -21.86 0.13
CA ARG A 122 -12.43 -21.94 -0.29
C ARG A 122 -11.85 -20.55 -0.42
N ILE A 123 -10.68 -20.32 0.17
CA ILE A 123 -10.02 -19.02 0.19
C ILE A 123 -8.58 -19.21 -0.28
N GLN A 124 -8.13 -18.32 -1.16
CA GLN A 124 -6.73 -18.15 -1.50
C GLN A 124 -6.20 -16.91 -0.79
N MET A 125 -5.16 -17.07 0.02
CA MET A 125 -4.49 -15.96 0.70
C MET A 125 -3.25 -15.58 -0.11
N ALA A 126 -3.38 -14.60 -1.02
CA ALA A 126 -2.21 -14.00 -1.65
C ALA A 126 -1.31 -13.37 -0.58
N THR A 127 0.00 -13.65 -0.65
CA THR A 127 1.01 -13.22 0.32
C THR A 127 1.15 -11.70 0.43
N ALA A 128 0.78 -10.95 -0.63
CA ALA A 128 1.01 -9.52 -0.73
C ALA A 128 0.19 -8.62 0.25
N ALA A 129 -0.82 -9.15 0.95
CA ALA A 129 -1.64 -8.37 1.89
C ALA A 129 -1.42 -8.71 3.37
N VAL A 130 -0.58 -9.71 3.67
CA VAL A 130 -0.43 -10.26 5.04
C VAL A 130 0.97 -10.00 5.60
N ASP A 131 1.98 -9.94 4.73
CA ASP A 131 3.36 -9.58 5.09
C ASP A 131 3.39 -8.07 5.36
N GLY A 132 3.51 -7.69 6.63
CA GLY A 132 3.39 -6.29 7.05
C GLY A 132 4.25 -5.33 6.21
N PRO A 133 3.77 -4.11 5.92
CA PRO A 133 4.46 -3.22 4.99
C PRO A 133 5.86 -2.86 5.48
N LEU A 134 6.82 -2.91 4.55
CA LEU A 134 8.17 -2.39 4.72
C LEU A 134 8.28 -0.99 4.10
N SER A 135 8.80 -0.05 4.87
CA SER A 135 8.97 1.34 4.46
C SER A 135 10.43 1.77 4.63
N ARG A 136 11.00 2.48 3.66
CA ARG A 136 12.41 2.91 3.69
C ARG A 136 12.54 4.39 4.08
N HIS A 137 13.51 4.70 4.93
CA HIS A 137 13.67 6.00 5.59
C HIS A 137 15.14 6.38 5.71
N ASP A 138 15.46 7.66 5.46
CA ASP A 138 16.78 8.22 5.75
C ASP A 138 16.74 8.90 7.12
N ILE A 139 17.55 8.43 8.07
CA ILE A 139 17.54 8.83 9.48
C ILE A 139 18.93 9.30 9.89
N PHE A 140 19.04 10.52 10.42
CA PHE A 140 20.30 11.04 10.93
C PHE A 140 20.46 10.73 12.43
N SER A 141 21.53 10.01 12.80
CA SER A 141 21.78 9.59 14.20
C SER A 141 22.45 10.65 15.08
N GLY A 142 22.60 11.88 14.58
CA GLY A 142 23.43 12.92 15.19
C GLY A 142 24.87 12.97 14.66
N THR A 143 25.36 11.85 14.12
CA THR A 143 26.72 11.72 13.59
C THR A 143 26.76 11.28 12.12
N GLN A 144 25.80 10.48 11.66
CA GLN A 144 25.76 9.96 10.29
C GLN A 144 24.33 9.72 9.81
N TRP A 145 24.16 9.70 8.50
CA TRP A 145 22.92 9.27 7.84
C TRP A 145 22.83 7.75 7.78
N ASN A 146 21.65 7.21 8.08
CA ASN A 146 21.35 5.79 8.08
C ASN A 146 20.14 5.55 7.18
N GLN A 147 20.22 4.56 6.30
CA GLN A 147 19.04 4.10 5.56
C GLN A 147 18.41 2.97 6.36
N LEU A 148 17.26 3.24 6.97
CA LEU A 148 16.50 2.26 7.73
C LEU A 148 15.31 1.75 6.91
N ALA A 149 15.12 0.45 6.91
CA ALA A 149 13.85 -0.15 6.56
C ALA A 149 13.09 -0.44 7.86
N ILE A 150 11.89 0.11 7.95
CA ILE A 150 10.97 -0.06 9.08
C ILE A 150 9.82 -0.92 8.61
N GLY A 151 9.70 -2.09 9.21
CA GLY A 151 8.68 -3.10 8.90
C GLY A 151 7.74 -3.33 10.08
N THR A 152 6.67 -4.07 9.82
CA THR A 152 5.66 -4.42 10.82
C THR A 152 5.35 -5.91 10.74
N GLY A 153 4.84 -6.49 11.82
CA GLY A 153 4.38 -7.89 11.85
C GLY A 153 3.10 -8.14 11.04
N GLY A 154 2.53 -7.09 10.44
CA GLY A 154 1.31 -7.19 9.63
C GLY A 154 0.15 -7.74 10.46
N ARG A 155 -0.49 -8.79 9.93
CA ARG A 155 -1.53 -9.54 10.66
C ARG A 155 -0.98 -10.75 11.41
N GLY A 156 0.28 -11.10 11.21
CA GLY A 156 0.91 -12.24 11.88
C GLY A 156 1.25 -11.94 13.33
N GLU A 157 1.81 -10.75 13.57
CA GLU A 157 2.31 -10.35 14.88
C GLU A 157 2.15 -8.85 15.15
N LYS A 158 2.04 -8.49 16.44
CA LYS A 158 1.80 -7.12 16.90
C LYS A 158 3.12 -6.38 17.15
N LEU A 159 3.96 -6.27 16.13
CA LEU A 159 5.27 -5.64 16.28
C LEU A 159 5.59 -4.66 15.15
N VAL A 160 6.56 -3.81 15.42
CA VAL A 160 7.28 -2.96 14.46
C VAL A 160 8.77 -3.14 14.70
N TYR A 161 9.55 -3.19 13.64
CA TYR A 161 10.99 -3.38 13.73
C TYR A 161 11.73 -2.44 12.79
N GLY A 162 12.98 -2.11 13.16
CA GLY A 162 13.90 -1.31 12.37
C GLY A 162 15.14 -2.09 12.02
N LEU A 163 15.46 -2.15 10.73
CA LEU A 163 16.72 -2.67 10.23
C LEU A 163 17.44 -1.62 9.39
N ARG A 164 18.77 -1.59 9.45
CA ARG A 164 19.58 -0.80 8.53
C ARG A 164 19.70 -1.55 7.20
N SER A 165 19.55 -0.83 6.09
CA SER A 165 19.97 -1.28 4.78
C SER A 165 21.34 -0.66 4.48
N PRO A 166 22.45 -1.34 4.80
CA PRO A 166 23.79 -0.76 4.68
C PRO A 166 24.10 -0.45 3.21
N LEU A 167 24.95 0.53 2.95
CA LEU A 167 25.63 0.66 1.66
C LEU A 167 27.08 0.20 1.86
N LYS A 168 27.34 -1.08 1.59
CA LYS A 168 28.69 -1.62 1.70
C LYS A 168 29.56 -1.07 0.55
N PRO A 169 30.90 -1.02 0.69
CA PRO A 169 31.79 -0.45 -0.34
C PRO A 169 31.65 -1.06 -1.74
N ASN A 170 31.19 -2.32 -1.82
CA ASN A 170 30.93 -3.04 -3.06
C ASN A 170 29.52 -2.77 -3.66
N GLY A 171 28.73 -1.89 -3.06
CA GLY A 171 27.35 -1.60 -3.46
C GLY A 171 26.31 -2.59 -2.90
N ASP A 172 26.72 -3.60 -2.13
CA ASP A 172 25.80 -4.55 -1.50
C ASP A 172 24.93 -3.86 -0.43
N ARG A 173 23.64 -4.23 -0.42
CA ARG A 173 22.59 -3.72 0.45
C ARG A 173 22.06 -4.75 1.43
N THR A 174 22.60 -5.97 1.40
CA THR A 174 22.16 -7.10 2.23
C THR A 174 22.50 -6.84 3.69
N PRO A 175 21.50 -6.74 4.59
CA PRO A 175 21.72 -6.56 6.02
C PRO A 175 22.42 -7.78 6.64
N ASP A 176 23.22 -7.55 7.69
CA ASP A 176 23.72 -8.60 8.58
C ASP A 176 23.09 -8.52 9.99
N MET A 177 23.52 -9.39 10.91
CA MET A 177 22.98 -9.44 12.27
C MET A 177 23.14 -8.10 13.02
N GLY A 178 24.20 -7.34 12.74
CA GLY A 178 24.45 -6.04 13.35
C GLY A 178 23.61 -4.90 12.76
N ASP A 179 22.94 -5.15 11.64
CA ASP A 179 22.02 -4.19 11.00
C ASP A 179 20.58 -4.29 11.54
N PHE A 180 20.25 -5.31 12.33
CA PHE A 180 18.97 -5.35 13.05
C PHE A 180 19.07 -4.46 14.30
N PHE A 181 18.30 -3.37 14.34
CA PHE A 181 18.48 -2.35 15.37
C PHE A 181 17.56 -2.52 16.56
N TRP A 182 16.28 -2.73 16.29
CA TRP A 182 15.28 -2.78 17.34
C TRP A 182 14.03 -3.48 16.86
N GLU A 183 13.32 -4.01 17.84
CA GLU A 183 11.95 -4.50 17.74
C GLU A 183 11.15 -3.84 18.86
N ALA A 184 9.95 -3.40 18.54
CA ALA A 184 9.01 -2.87 19.51
C ALA A 184 7.65 -3.52 19.31
N GLY A 185 7.09 -4.04 20.39
CA GLY A 185 5.84 -4.79 20.41
C GLY A 185 5.13 -4.59 21.75
N PRO A 186 4.19 -5.47 22.15
CA PRO A 186 3.42 -5.29 23.37
C PRO A 186 4.32 -5.18 24.61
N ASP A 187 5.40 -5.96 24.67
CA ASP A 187 6.33 -5.99 25.81
C ASP A 187 7.06 -4.66 26.06
N THR A 188 7.21 -3.82 25.04
CA THR A 188 7.94 -2.54 25.13
C THR A 188 7.05 -1.32 24.94
N LEU A 189 5.90 -1.47 24.27
CA LEU A 189 5.00 -0.37 23.94
C LEU A 189 3.77 -0.30 24.83
N ASP A 190 3.23 -1.44 25.29
CA ASP A 190 1.96 -1.45 26.00
C ASP A 190 2.10 -0.75 27.35
N SER A 191 1.18 0.18 27.60
CA SER A 191 1.20 1.04 28.77
C SER A 191 -0.21 1.50 29.11
N THR A 192 -0.33 2.44 30.06
CA THR A 192 -1.62 3.09 30.35
C THR A 192 -2.15 3.91 29.18
N SER A 193 -1.27 4.35 28.25
CA SER A 193 -1.59 5.31 27.20
C SER A 193 -1.71 4.70 25.80
N VAL A 194 -1.28 3.44 25.61
CA VAL A 194 -1.43 2.72 24.35
C VAL A 194 -1.46 1.21 24.59
N VAL A 195 -2.26 0.49 23.80
CA VAL A 195 -2.20 -0.97 23.65
C VAL A 195 -2.00 -1.29 22.18
N THR A 196 -1.05 -2.16 21.91
CA THR A 196 -0.58 -2.50 20.57
C THR A 196 -1.55 -3.47 19.89
N GLY A 197 -1.92 -3.16 18.66
CA GLY A 197 -2.66 -4.00 17.74
C GLY A 197 -1.80 -4.48 16.56
N TYR A 198 -2.46 -5.05 15.56
CA TYR A 198 -1.83 -5.46 14.30
C TYR A 198 -1.55 -4.24 13.42
N MET A 199 -0.28 -3.94 13.21
CA MET A 199 0.14 -2.83 12.37
C MET A 199 0.28 -3.30 10.93
N THR A 200 -0.62 -2.83 10.06
CA THR A 200 -0.67 -3.22 8.65
C THR A 200 -0.47 -2.03 7.71
N ASN A 201 -0.10 -0.87 8.26
CA ASN A 201 0.21 0.34 7.53
C ASN A 201 1.71 0.69 7.66
N PRO A 202 2.33 1.27 6.61
CA PRO A 202 3.74 1.61 6.64
C PRO A 202 4.04 2.70 7.67
N ALA A 203 5.21 2.63 8.28
CA ALA A 203 5.72 3.70 9.13
C ALA A 203 6.02 4.98 8.33
N ARG A 204 6.04 6.11 9.03
CA ARG A 204 6.56 7.39 8.56
C ARG A 204 7.73 7.81 9.42
N SER A 205 8.63 8.62 8.90
CA SER A 205 9.74 9.13 9.69
C SER A 205 10.10 10.57 9.37
N GLY A 206 10.91 11.14 10.23
CA GLY A 206 11.51 12.45 10.03
C GLY A 206 11.92 13.06 11.36
N GLN A 207 12.39 14.30 11.28
CA GLN A 207 12.84 15.03 12.45
C GLN A 207 11.71 15.86 13.05
N THR A 208 11.46 15.76 14.34
CA THR A 208 10.42 16.50 15.08
C THR A 208 10.84 17.95 15.33
N ASP A 209 9.93 18.84 15.72
CA ASP A 209 10.31 20.20 16.14
C ASP A 209 11.32 20.22 17.31
N SER A 210 11.31 19.20 18.18
CA SER A 210 12.22 19.05 19.33
C SER A 210 13.67 18.70 18.99
N GLY A 211 13.96 18.18 17.79
CA GLY A 211 15.31 17.71 17.46
C GLY A 211 15.38 16.23 17.08
N ASP A 212 14.43 15.45 17.57
CA ASP A 212 14.48 14.00 17.56
C ASP A 212 14.14 13.42 16.19
N TRP A 213 14.87 12.38 15.78
CA TRP A 213 14.49 11.57 14.62
C TRP A 213 13.57 10.45 15.06
N VAL A 214 12.38 10.41 14.49
CA VAL A 214 11.32 9.52 14.94
C VAL A 214 10.78 8.64 13.83
N ALA A 215 10.32 7.46 14.21
CA ALA A 215 9.43 6.61 13.44
C ALA A 215 8.02 6.75 14.01
N VAL A 216 7.04 7.04 13.15
CA VAL A 216 5.65 7.28 13.50
C VAL A 216 4.80 6.19 12.86
N VAL A 217 4.04 5.50 13.70
CA VAL A 217 3.10 4.43 13.32
C VAL A 217 1.75 4.67 13.99
N ASN A 218 0.72 3.94 13.55
CA ASN A 218 -0.52 3.83 14.31
C ASN A 218 -0.36 2.80 15.43
N SER A 219 -1.27 2.80 16.41
CA SER A 219 -1.32 1.80 17.47
C SER A 219 -1.72 0.39 16.99
N GLY A 220 -1.93 0.18 15.69
CA GLY A 220 -2.43 -1.05 15.10
C GLY A 220 -3.93 -1.27 15.26
N HIS A 221 -4.42 -2.29 14.55
CA HIS A 221 -5.82 -2.71 14.55
C HIS A 221 -6.09 -3.85 15.53
N TYR A 222 -7.33 -3.99 16.01
CA TYR A 222 -7.75 -5.06 16.93
C TYR A 222 -6.90 -5.14 18.22
N ASN A 223 -6.67 -4.00 18.86
CA ASN A 223 -5.95 -3.94 20.13
C ASN A 223 -6.81 -4.33 21.36
N GLY A 224 -8.08 -4.69 21.14
CA GLY A 224 -8.99 -5.15 22.19
C GLY A 224 -9.49 -4.05 23.14
N GLN A 225 -9.27 -2.78 22.83
CA GLN A 225 -9.73 -1.64 23.63
C GLN A 225 -10.95 -0.99 22.98
N ALA A 226 -12.02 -0.80 23.74
CA ALA A 226 -13.26 -0.23 23.19
C ALA A 226 -13.18 1.30 22.99
N GLY A 227 -12.50 2.02 23.90
CA GLY A 227 -12.38 3.47 23.85
C GLY A 227 -11.05 3.95 23.28
N GLY A 228 -11.04 5.17 22.72
CA GLY A 228 -9.89 5.81 22.09
C GLY A 228 -8.69 6.05 23.02
N SER A 229 -8.88 6.00 24.35
CA SER A 229 -7.84 6.28 25.35
C SER A 229 -6.56 5.44 25.26
N LYS A 230 -6.59 4.32 24.53
CA LYS A 230 -5.43 3.42 24.33
C LYS A 230 -5.18 3.08 22.85
N ALA A 231 -5.79 3.82 21.94
CA ALA A 231 -5.58 3.72 20.50
C ALA A 231 -5.23 5.10 19.96
N GLY A 232 -4.34 5.18 18.97
CA GLY A 232 -3.93 6.46 18.42
C GLY A 232 -2.57 6.41 17.74
N LEU A 233 -1.83 7.51 17.86
CA LEU A 233 -0.52 7.66 17.25
C LEU A 233 0.59 7.14 18.18
N VAL A 234 1.53 6.39 17.64
CA VAL A 234 2.71 5.92 18.36
C VAL A 234 3.95 6.50 17.71
N VAL A 235 4.77 7.19 18.50
CA VAL A 235 6.01 7.83 18.06
C VAL A 235 7.18 7.18 18.78
N LEU A 236 8.06 6.56 18.00
CA LEU A 236 9.26 5.86 18.45
C LEU A 236 10.51 6.64 18.05
N ASN A 237 11.59 6.49 18.79
CA ASN A 237 12.90 6.92 18.33
C ASN A 237 13.30 6.06 17.13
N ALA A 238 13.65 6.68 16.01
CA ALA A 238 13.90 5.95 14.76
C ALA A 238 15.12 5.01 14.84
N MET A 239 16.10 5.31 15.68
CA MET A 239 17.34 4.54 15.80
C MET A 239 17.26 3.45 16.87
N THR A 240 16.43 3.60 17.91
CA THR A 240 16.39 2.69 19.06
C THR A 240 15.07 1.97 19.26
N GLY A 241 14.00 2.38 18.58
CA GLY A 241 12.65 1.81 18.77
C GLY A 241 11.98 2.20 20.09
N ALA A 242 12.67 2.96 20.96
CA ALA A 242 12.13 3.38 22.25
C ALA A 242 10.91 4.31 22.06
N LEU A 243 9.87 4.12 22.88
CA LEU A 243 8.69 4.96 22.87
C LEU A 243 9.05 6.40 23.27
N VAL A 244 8.90 7.34 22.34
CA VAL A 244 9.04 8.79 22.60
C VAL A 244 7.73 9.33 23.15
N ARG A 245 6.61 8.97 22.52
CA ARG A 245 5.28 9.39 22.93
C ARG A 245 4.21 8.52 22.29
N SER A 246 3.17 8.19 23.06
CA SER A 246 1.87 7.80 22.50
C SER A 246 0.88 8.95 22.64
N ILE A 247 0.05 9.13 21.61
CA ILE A 247 -0.99 10.16 21.57
C ILE A 247 -2.33 9.45 21.37
N PRO A 248 -3.09 9.21 22.46
CA PRO A 248 -4.36 8.52 22.35
C PRO A 248 -5.43 9.41 21.69
N LEU A 249 -6.43 8.77 21.11
CA LEU A 249 -7.66 9.42 20.69
C LEU A 249 -8.47 9.85 21.94
N PRO A 250 -9.35 10.88 21.83
CA PRO A 250 -10.15 11.30 22.98
C PRO A 250 -11.04 10.16 23.47
N ALA A 251 -11.12 9.98 24.79
CA ALA A 251 -11.73 8.80 25.41
C ALA A 251 -13.23 8.60 25.08
N THR A 252 -13.93 9.67 24.69
CA THR A 252 -15.33 9.64 24.28
C THR A 252 -15.56 8.99 22.92
N TYR A 253 -14.51 8.83 22.10
CA TYR A 253 -14.59 8.19 20.80
C TYR A 253 -14.25 6.70 20.91
N SER A 254 -14.99 5.88 20.18
CA SER A 254 -14.67 4.46 20.03
C SER A 254 -13.31 4.31 19.33
N ALA A 255 -12.48 3.38 19.80
CA ALA A 255 -11.28 2.98 19.06
C ALA A 255 -11.64 2.08 17.86
N GLY A 256 -12.88 1.56 17.82
CA GLY A 256 -13.36 0.67 16.76
C GLY A 256 -12.40 -0.48 16.52
N ARG A 257 -12.01 -0.66 15.25
CA ARG A 257 -10.95 -1.60 14.87
C ARG A 257 -9.55 -1.00 14.90
N GLY A 258 -9.36 0.30 15.14
CA GLY A 258 -8.05 0.95 15.21
C GLY A 258 -7.90 2.17 14.30
N LEU A 259 -6.73 2.79 14.38
CA LEU A 259 -6.32 3.93 13.54
C LEU A 259 -5.67 3.41 12.24
N GLY A 260 -6.03 4.00 11.11
CA GLY A 260 -5.49 3.68 9.79
C GLY A 260 -4.10 4.27 9.53
N GLY A 261 -3.72 4.36 8.25
CA GLY A 261 -2.42 4.88 7.83
C GLY A 261 -2.19 6.34 8.22
N VAL A 262 -0.94 6.68 8.51
CA VAL A 262 -0.52 8.01 8.97
C VAL A 262 0.20 8.76 7.84
N THR A 263 -0.05 10.07 7.76
CA THR A 263 0.77 11.01 6.99
C THR A 263 1.29 12.13 7.88
N LEU A 264 2.48 12.65 7.58
CA LEU A 264 3.14 13.68 8.38
C LEU A 264 3.11 15.03 7.67
N VAL A 265 2.86 16.08 8.42
CA VAL A 265 2.96 17.48 7.98
C VAL A 265 4.29 18.04 8.44
N ARG A 266 5.01 18.68 7.51
CA ARG A 266 6.28 19.33 7.80
C ARG A 266 6.21 20.83 7.61
N ASP A 267 6.94 21.56 8.44
CA ASP A 267 7.11 23.00 8.30
C ASP A 267 8.17 23.36 7.24
N THR A 268 8.46 24.65 7.10
CA THR A 268 9.48 25.16 6.17
C THR A 268 10.91 24.78 6.54
N ARG A 269 11.15 24.37 7.80
CA ARG A 269 12.42 23.82 8.32
C ARG A 269 12.48 22.30 8.19
N ARG A 270 11.47 21.69 7.54
CA ARG A 270 11.33 20.24 7.32
C ARG A 270 11.14 19.45 8.62
N ARG A 271 10.68 20.13 9.68
CA ARG A 271 10.34 19.50 10.96
C ARG A 271 8.93 18.97 10.91
N ILE A 272 8.71 17.79 11.48
CA ILE A 272 7.38 17.25 11.71
C ILE A 272 6.68 18.17 12.72
N VAL A 273 5.52 18.69 12.32
CA VAL A 273 4.71 19.62 13.14
C VAL A 273 3.26 19.17 13.28
N ALA A 274 2.80 18.21 12.49
CA ALA A 274 1.51 17.57 12.67
C ALA A 274 1.47 16.21 11.95
N ALA A 275 0.41 15.45 12.19
CA ALA A 275 0.08 14.25 11.42
C ALA A 275 -1.42 14.18 11.14
N TYR A 276 -1.80 13.52 10.06
CA TYR A 276 -3.18 13.11 9.80
C TYR A 276 -3.29 11.60 9.74
N ALA A 277 -4.40 11.07 10.23
CA ALA A 277 -4.74 9.66 10.09
C ALA A 277 -6.26 9.49 10.09
N GLY A 278 -6.73 8.50 9.35
CA GLY A 278 -8.10 8.01 9.45
C GLY A 278 -8.26 6.98 10.55
N ASP A 279 -9.50 6.61 10.89
CA ASP A 279 -9.79 5.45 11.75
C ASP A 279 -10.86 4.51 11.15
N ALA A 280 -11.02 3.36 11.79
CA ALA A 280 -12.00 2.34 11.41
C ALA A 280 -13.47 2.78 11.59
N ASN A 281 -13.73 3.91 12.26
CA ASN A 281 -15.06 4.50 12.43
C ASN A 281 -15.31 5.66 11.45
N GLY A 282 -14.38 5.90 10.51
CA GLY A 282 -14.53 6.93 9.48
C GLY A 282 -14.17 8.34 9.94
N ASN A 283 -13.47 8.51 11.05
CA ASN A 283 -13.02 9.81 11.50
C ASN A 283 -11.65 10.16 10.90
N LEU A 284 -11.51 11.38 10.41
CA LEU A 284 -10.23 11.98 10.05
C LEU A 284 -9.67 12.78 11.24
N TRP A 285 -8.53 12.35 11.75
CA TRP A 285 -7.85 12.97 12.89
C TRP A 285 -6.69 13.84 12.45
N ARG A 286 -6.45 14.90 13.23
CA ARG A 286 -5.22 15.71 13.21
C ARG A 286 -4.52 15.59 14.55
N PHE A 287 -3.22 15.34 14.51
CA PHE A 287 -2.34 15.36 15.68
C PHE A 287 -1.43 16.58 15.59
N ASP A 288 -1.35 17.38 16.66
CA ASP A 288 -0.39 18.47 16.77
C ASP A 288 0.91 17.95 17.39
N LEU A 289 2.00 18.10 16.66
CA LEU A 289 3.33 17.57 16.99
C LEU A 289 4.37 18.69 17.17
N ARG A 290 3.92 19.93 17.40
CA ARG A 290 4.82 21.07 17.67
C ARG A 290 5.35 21.06 19.10
N GLY A 291 6.53 21.62 19.28
CA GLY A 291 7.19 21.71 20.59
C GLY A 291 7.63 20.35 21.13
N ALA A 292 7.63 20.23 22.46
CA ALA A 292 8.14 19.04 23.15
C ALA A 292 7.16 17.85 23.03
N PRO A 293 7.65 16.59 23.02
CA PRO A 293 6.79 15.41 22.96
C PRO A 293 5.69 15.33 24.02
N SER A 294 5.90 15.95 25.19
CA SER A 294 4.92 16.00 26.27
C SER A 294 3.67 16.83 25.95
N SER A 295 3.77 17.83 25.06
CA SER A 295 2.66 18.70 24.65
C SER A 295 1.86 18.18 23.46
N TRP A 296 2.33 17.11 22.79
CA TRP A 296 1.64 16.57 21.62
C TRP A 296 0.29 15.96 21.99
N LYS A 297 -0.72 16.23 21.15
CA LYS A 297 -2.12 15.86 21.37
C LYS A 297 -2.93 15.82 20.08
N VAL A 298 -4.14 15.28 20.14
CA VAL A 298 -5.15 15.44 19.10
C VAL A 298 -5.57 16.91 19.03
N ALA A 299 -5.59 17.49 17.83
CA ALA A 299 -6.05 18.87 17.64
C ALA A 299 -7.57 18.95 17.84
N TYR A 300 -8.06 20.09 18.32
CA TYR A 300 -9.48 20.36 18.59
C TYR A 300 -10.18 19.41 19.58
N ASP A 301 -9.46 18.43 20.16
CA ASP A 301 -10.00 17.35 20.99
C ASP A 301 -11.15 16.56 20.32
N LYS A 302 -11.23 16.60 18.98
CA LYS A 302 -12.28 16.00 18.13
C LYS A 302 -11.75 15.76 16.71
N PRO A 303 -12.40 14.94 15.85
CA PRO A 303 -11.95 14.75 14.48
C PRO A 303 -12.24 15.98 13.60
N LEU A 304 -11.45 16.13 12.54
CA LEU A 304 -11.67 17.16 11.51
C LEU A 304 -12.93 16.87 10.69
N PHE A 305 -13.21 15.60 10.44
CA PHE A 305 -14.33 15.14 9.62
C PHE A 305 -14.73 13.71 10.02
N THR A 306 -15.98 13.36 9.80
CA THR A 306 -16.48 11.98 9.90
C THR A 306 -17.19 11.61 8.60
N THR A 307 -16.84 10.48 8.01
CA THR A 307 -17.36 10.02 6.72
C THR A 307 -18.85 9.71 6.79
N ARG A 308 -19.53 9.78 5.64
CA ARG A 308 -20.93 9.35 5.53
C ARG A 308 -21.03 7.88 5.97
N ASN A 309 -22.02 7.55 6.80
CA ASN A 309 -22.25 6.19 7.29
C ASN A 309 -21.05 5.56 8.02
N ASN A 310 -20.12 6.37 8.55
CA ASN A 310 -18.93 5.90 9.28
C ASN A 310 -18.07 4.90 8.47
N ARG A 311 -17.96 5.09 7.14
CA ARG A 311 -17.08 4.28 6.30
C ARG A 311 -15.61 4.41 6.75
N PRO A 312 -14.89 3.29 6.94
CA PRO A 312 -13.54 3.32 7.50
C PRO A 312 -12.55 4.03 6.59
N ILE A 313 -11.52 4.65 7.18
CA ILE A 313 -10.41 5.27 6.46
C ILE A 313 -9.13 4.49 6.79
N TYR A 314 -8.85 3.45 6.02
CA TYR A 314 -7.68 2.58 6.22
C TYR A 314 -6.39 3.15 5.63
N ALA A 315 -6.47 3.67 4.40
CA ALA A 315 -5.33 4.21 3.68
C ALA A 315 -4.79 5.48 4.36
N ALA A 316 -3.47 5.71 4.24
CA ALA A 316 -2.88 6.96 4.70
C ALA A 316 -3.42 8.14 3.87
N PRO A 317 -3.92 9.22 4.51
CA PRO A 317 -4.27 10.45 3.81
C PRO A 317 -3.06 11.11 3.14
N LEU A 318 -3.34 12.03 2.24
CA LEU A 318 -2.38 13.01 1.68
C LEU A 318 -2.85 14.41 2.07
N TRP A 319 -1.96 15.41 2.09
CA TRP A 319 -2.37 16.80 2.30
C TRP A 319 -1.73 17.75 1.27
N HIS A 320 -2.42 18.81 0.88
CA HIS A 320 -1.84 19.91 0.11
C HIS A 320 -2.05 21.23 0.83
N VAL A 321 -1.20 22.23 0.56
CA VAL A 321 -1.38 23.57 1.14
C VAL A 321 -2.62 24.21 0.53
N HIS A 322 -3.49 24.75 1.38
CA HIS A 322 -4.68 25.44 0.93
C HIS A 322 -4.39 26.94 0.69
N PRO A 323 -4.83 27.54 -0.43
CA PRO A 323 -4.58 28.95 -0.74
C PRO A 323 -5.09 29.93 0.33
N ASN A 324 -6.22 29.61 0.96
CA ASN A 324 -6.81 30.43 2.03
C ASN A 324 -6.19 30.15 3.42
N GLY A 325 -5.05 29.45 3.47
CA GLY A 325 -4.39 29.03 4.70
C GLY A 325 -4.81 27.64 5.17
N GLY A 326 -3.91 26.99 5.92
CA GLY A 326 -4.05 25.60 6.34
C GLY A 326 -3.79 24.60 5.22
N TYR A 327 -4.51 23.50 5.24
CA TYR A 327 -4.26 22.35 4.35
C TYR A 327 -5.57 21.74 3.85
N ILE A 328 -5.59 21.26 2.62
CA ILE A 328 -6.61 20.30 2.16
C ILE A 328 -6.08 18.89 2.43
N VAL A 329 -6.88 18.01 3.03
CA VAL A 329 -6.51 16.64 3.37
C VAL A 329 -7.33 15.69 2.51
N VAL A 330 -6.66 14.94 1.64
CA VAL A 330 -7.28 14.04 0.67
C VAL A 330 -7.12 12.60 1.11
N PHE A 331 -8.21 11.84 1.09
CA PHE A 331 -8.24 10.43 1.48
C PHE A 331 -9.40 9.71 0.79
N GLY A 332 -9.36 8.38 0.81
CA GLY A 332 -10.47 7.54 0.38
C GLY A 332 -10.93 6.62 1.50
N THR A 333 -12.20 6.21 1.42
CA THR A 333 -12.76 5.23 2.35
C THR A 333 -12.63 3.81 1.82
N GLY A 334 -12.59 2.86 2.75
CA GLY A 334 -12.34 1.46 2.46
C GLY A 334 -11.49 0.81 3.53
N MET A 335 -11.70 -0.49 3.73
CA MET A 335 -10.84 -1.37 4.51
C MET A 335 -11.02 -2.82 4.05
N VAL A 336 -9.97 -3.63 4.22
CA VAL A 336 -10.00 -5.09 4.04
C VAL A 336 -9.06 -5.69 5.07
N LEU A 337 -9.58 -5.95 6.27
CA LEU A 337 -8.85 -6.64 7.34
C LEU A 337 -9.52 -7.95 7.75
N GLU A 338 -10.82 -8.11 7.49
CA GLU A 338 -11.57 -9.34 7.76
C GLU A 338 -12.57 -9.67 6.66
N ASP A 339 -13.09 -10.89 6.67
CA ASP A 339 -14.00 -11.38 5.62
C ASP A 339 -15.30 -10.57 5.54
N GLY A 340 -15.76 -10.02 6.68
CA GLY A 340 -16.91 -9.11 6.74
C GLY A 340 -16.73 -7.85 5.90
N ASP A 341 -15.50 -7.35 5.74
CA ASP A 341 -15.24 -6.20 4.87
C ASP A 341 -15.47 -6.55 3.39
N LEU A 342 -15.21 -7.79 2.98
CA LEU A 342 -15.39 -8.26 1.61
C LEU A 342 -16.87 -8.49 1.27
N ALA A 343 -17.67 -8.85 2.27
CA ALA A 343 -19.11 -9.05 2.13
C ALA A 343 -19.90 -7.73 2.09
N ASP A 344 -19.38 -6.66 2.70
CA ASP A 344 -20.04 -5.36 2.70
C ASP A 344 -19.80 -4.58 1.41
N THR A 345 -20.69 -4.82 0.44
CA THR A 345 -20.79 -4.07 -0.82
C THR A 345 -22.03 -3.18 -0.88
N SER A 346 -22.78 -3.11 0.23
CA SER A 346 -24.09 -2.46 0.31
C SER A 346 -24.02 -0.93 0.27
N ILE A 347 -22.91 -0.37 0.75
CA ILE A 347 -22.65 1.07 0.81
C ILE A 347 -21.42 1.37 -0.05
N ARG A 348 -21.54 2.38 -0.92
CA ARG A 348 -20.42 2.83 -1.75
C ARG A 348 -19.39 3.58 -0.92
N GLU A 349 -18.12 3.30 -1.19
CA GLU A 349 -17.01 4.10 -0.69
C GLU A 349 -16.90 5.43 -1.44
N SER A 350 -16.14 6.37 -0.88
CA SER A 350 -15.96 7.69 -1.46
C SER A 350 -14.56 8.23 -1.23
N LEU A 351 -14.15 9.14 -2.11
CA LEU A 351 -12.97 9.99 -1.96
C LEU A 351 -13.41 11.31 -1.35
N TYR A 352 -12.53 11.93 -0.57
CA TYR A 352 -12.79 13.19 0.11
C TYR A 352 -11.56 14.08 0.04
N GLY A 353 -11.78 15.39 -0.07
CA GLY A 353 -10.78 16.42 0.24
C GLY A 353 -11.36 17.37 1.27
N ILE A 354 -10.77 17.41 2.47
CA ILE A 354 -11.30 18.16 3.62
C ILE A 354 -10.34 19.29 4.01
N TRP A 355 -10.86 20.51 4.12
CA TRP A 355 -10.08 21.68 4.50
C TRP A 355 -9.86 21.72 6.01
N ASP A 356 -8.60 21.54 6.43
CA ASP A 356 -8.11 21.86 7.76
C ASP A 356 -7.70 23.34 7.82
N PRO A 357 -8.43 24.20 8.54
CA PRO A 357 -8.12 25.63 8.66
C PRO A 357 -7.01 25.92 9.68
N THR A 358 -6.42 24.91 10.33
CA THR A 358 -5.29 25.11 11.24
C THR A 358 -4.15 25.81 10.49
N THR A 359 -3.70 26.95 11.00
CA THR A 359 -2.66 27.72 10.31
C THR A 359 -1.35 26.93 10.20
N LYS A 360 -0.47 27.33 9.26
CA LYS A 360 0.88 26.74 9.14
C LYS A 360 1.68 26.84 10.46
N ALA A 361 1.41 27.87 11.27
CA ALA A 361 2.00 28.05 12.59
C ALA A 361 1.40 27.14 13.69
N GLY A 362 0.35 26.38 13.39
CA GLY A 362 -0.31 25.47 14.33
C GLY A 362 -1.46 26.08 15.12
N VAL A 363 -1.84 27.32 14.81
CA VAL A 363 -2.97 27.97 15.47
C VAL A 363 -4.27 27.35 14.98
N GLN A 364 -4.97 26.67 15.89
CA GLN A 364 -6.29 26.07 15.66
C GLN A 364 -7.35 27.15 15.45
N LYS A 365 -8.30 26.91 14.54
CA LYS A 365 -9.43 27.82 14.32
C LYS A 365 -10.34 27.84 15.54
N THR A 366 -10.56 29.02 16.12
CA THR A 366 -11.52 29.20 17.22
C THR A 366 -12.93 28.79 16.78
N GLY A 367 -13.63 28.02 17.63
CA GLY A 367 -14.99 27.55 17.33
C GLY A 367 -15.08 26.54 16.19
N PHE A 368 -14.00 25.79 15.91
CA PHE A 368 -14.05 24.71 14.92
C PHE A 368 -14.96 23.56 15.36
N ASP A 369 -15.84 23.16 14.45
CA ASP A 369 -16.65 21.96 14.56
C ASP A 369 -16.27 20.96 13.47
N THR A 370 -16.45 19.67 13.80
CA THR A 370 -16.19 18.56 12.88
C THR A 370 -17.01 18.75 11.60
N VAL A 371 -16.32 18.81 10.46
CA VAL A 371 -16.92 18.99 9.15
C VAL A 371 -17.90 17.85 8.87
N GLN A 372 -19.06 18.21 8.33
CA GLN A 372 -20.12 17.27 7.95
C GLN A 372 -20.20 17.17 6.42
N THR A 373 -20.75 16.07 5.91
CA THR A 373 -20.82 15.79 4.45
C THR A 373 -21.65 16.80 3.67
N ASN A 374 -22.62 17.46 4.30
CA ASN A 374 -23.42 18.53 3.67
C ASN A 374 -22.65 19.85 3.44
N ALA A 375 -21.45 19.97 4.02
CA ALA A 375 -20.54 21.11 3.82
C ALA A 375 -19.53 20.85 2.69
N LEU A 376 -19.73 19.82 1.86
CA LEU A 376 -18.85 19.43 0.78
C LEU A 376 -19.52 19.57 -0.59
N VAL A 377 -18.72 19.83 -1.62
CA VAL A 377 -19.14 19.84 -3.02
C VAL A 377 -18.98 18.43 -3.62
N GLU A 378 -20.00 17.92 -4.30
CA GLU A 378 -19.91 16.62 -4.98
C GLU A 378 -19.17 16.74 -6.32
N GLN A 379 -18.28 15.79 -6.57
CA GLN A 379 -17.68 15.49 -7.86
C GLN A 379 -18.14 14.10 -8.33
N SER A 380 -18.15 13.87 -9.64
CA SER A 380 -18.71 12.67 -10.26
C SER A 380 -18.02 12.30 -11.57
N ALA A 381 -18.02 11.02 -11.92
CA ALA A 381 -17.67 10.60 -13.28
C ALA A 381 -18.71 11.12 -14.28
N LEU A 382 -18.27 11.60 -15.44
CA LEU A 382 -19.12 12.20 -16.45
C LEU A 382 -19.42 11.25 -17.61
N LYS A 383 -18.39 10.89 -18.39
CA LYS A 383 -18.54 10.04 -19.57
C LYS A 383 -17.35 9.11 -19.75
N LEU A 384 -17.62 7.95 -20.37
CA LEU A 384 -16.60 7.11 -20.97
C LEU A 384 -16.10 7.82 -22.23
N GLU A 385 -14.84 8.22 -22.22
CA GLU A 385 -14.18 8.90 -23.34
C GLU A 385 -13.64 7.89 -24.35
N MET A 386 -13.07 6.80 -23.86
CA MET A 386 -12.44 5.76 -24.69
C MET A 386 -12.36 4.41 -23.98
N ASP A 387 -12.22 3.36 -24.78
CA ASP A 387 -11.97 1.99 -24.34
C ASP A 387 -10.89 1.39 -25.23
N VAL A 388 -9.71 1.13 -24.66
CA VAL A 388 -8.56 0.54 -25.36
C VAL A 388 -8.29 -0.83 -24.75
N ASN A 389 -8.66 -1.89 -25.48
CA ASN A 389 -8.45 -3.28 -25.06
C ASN A 389 -8.98 -3.61 -23.65
N GLY A 390 -10.15 -3.07 -23.27
CA GLY A 390 -10.77 -3.28 -21.96
C GLY A 390 -10.26 -2.36 -20.85
N THR A 391 -9.42 -1.38 -21.21
CA THR A 391 -9.04 -0.26 -20.34
C THR A 391 -9.94 0.92 -20.65
N GLN A 392 -10.80 1.27 -19.70
CA GLN A 392 -11.85 2.26 -19.87
C GLN A 392 -11.39 3.61 -19.29
N GLY A 393 -11.34 4.66 -20.13
CA GLY A 393 -10.98 6.01 -19.74
C GLY A 393 -12.21 6.90 -19.57
N TYR A 394 -12.33 7.56 -18.43
CA TYR A 394 -13.43 8.44 -18.06
C TYR A 394 -12.97 9.88 -17.83
N SER A 395 -13.79 10.83 -18.28
CA SER A 395 -13.72 12.21 -17.76
C SER A 395 -14.53 12.34 -16.49
N LEU A 396 -14.12 13.27 -15.63
CA LEU A 396 -14.71 13.53 -14.31
C LEU A 396 -15.12 15.00 -14.23
N SER A 397 -16.03 15.33 -13.31
CA SER A 397 -16.55 16.69 -13.16
C SER A 397 -15.47 17.67 -12.68
N GLU A 398 -15.71 18.95 -12.96
CA GLU A 398 -14.85 20.06 -12.56
C GLU A 398 -15.63 21.11 -11.76
N ASN A 399 -16.51 20.66 -10.86
CA ASN A 399 -17.36 21.58 -10.09
C ASN A 399 -16.48 22.49 -9.22
N ALA A 400 -16.65 23.81 -9.34
CA ALA A 400 -15.91 24.78 -8.54
C ALA A 400 -16.37 24.77 -7.08
N ILE A 401 -15.45 25.06 -6.16
CA ILE A 401 -15.74 25.14 -4.73
C ILE A 401 -15.72 26.60 -4.27
N ASP A 402 -16.83 27.06 -3.71
CA ASP A 402 -16.89 28.31 -2.95
C ASP A 402 -16.39 28.06 -1.52
N TRP A 403 -15.12 28.39 -1.27
CA TRP A 403 -14.44 28.22 0.02
C TRP A 403 -14.96 29.13 1.14
N THR A 404 -15.87 30.06 0.85
CA THR A 404 -16.57 30.83 1.90
C THR A 404 -17.75 30.05 2.48
N LYS A 405 -18.25 29.06 1.74
CA LYS A 405 -19.44 28.26 2.08
C LYS A 405 -19.12 26.80 2.37
N TYR A 406 -18.18 26.22 1.64
CA TYR A 406 -17.85 24.79 1.67
C TYR A 406 -16.47 24.53 2.29
N ASN A 407 -16.33 23.35 2.89
CA ASN A 407 -15.12 22.91 3.57
C ASN A 407 -14.37 21.82 2.80
N GLY A 408 -14.72 21.58 1.54
CA GLY A 408 -14.08 20.55 0.74
C GLY A 408 -14.98 19.94 -0.32
N TRP A 409 -14.61 18.73 -0.73
CA TRP A 409 -15.29 17.97 -1.77
C TRP A 409 -15.37 16.49 -1.44
N PHE A 410 -16.26 15.78 -2.14
CA PHE A 410 -16.30 14.33 -2.15
C PHE A 410 -16.60 13.78 -3.54
N PHE A 411 -16.15 12.55 -3.81
CA PHE A 411 -16.43 11.80 -5.05
C PHE A 411 -16.88 10.40 -4.67
N ASN A 412 -18.09 10.00 -5.07
CA ASN A 412 -18.58 8.64 -4.83
C ASN A 412 -17.92 7.65 -5.80
N LEU A 413 -17.28 6.61 -5.27
CA LEU A 413 -16.67 5.56 -6.09
C LEU A 413 -17.76 4.79 -6.86
N ASN A 414 -17.47 4.50 -8.13
CA ASN A 414 -18.47 3.98 -9.07
C ASN A 414 -17.90 3.13 -10.23
N ALA A 415 -16.62 2.73 -10.18
CA ALA A 415 -16.02 1.86 -11.17
C ALA A 415 -16.59 0.44 -11.13
N ALA A 416 -16.83 -0.10 -9.92
CA ALA A 416 -17.44 -1.41 -9.72
C ALA A 416 -18.02 -1.58 -8.30
N THR A 417 -18.82 -2.63 -8.10
CA THR A 417 -19.33 -3.01 -6.79
C THR A 417 -18.18 -3.41 -5.86
N GLY A 418 -18.21 -2.94 -4.61
CA GLY A 418 -17.14 -3.22 -3.63
C GLY A 418 -15.84 -2.46 -3.87
N GLU A 419 -15.86 -1.43 -4.73
CA GLU A 419 -14.73 -0.52 -4.93
C GLU A 419 -14.38 0.24 -3.65
N ARG A 420 -13.08 0.28 -3.32
CA ARG A 420 -12.56 0.83 -2.06
C ARG A 420 -11.11 1.29 -2.19
N VAL A 421 -10.72 2.21 -1.31
CA VAL A 421 -9.33 2.70 -1.20
C VAL A 421 -8.63 2.00 -0.03
N ILE A 422 -7.62 1.19 -0.34
CA ILE A 422 -6.85 0.43 0.65
C ILE A 422 -5.33 0.62 0.52
N ASP A 423 -4.91 1.44 -0.44
CA ASP A 423 -3.53 1.92 -0.60
C ASP A 423 -3.48 3.44 -0.40
N GLN A 424 -2.31 3.94 -0.06
CA GLN A 424 -2.07 5.36 0.21
C GLN A 424 -2.38 6.26 -0.99
N VAL A 425 -2.89 7.46 -0.70
CA VAL A 425 -3.03 8.53 -1.70
C VAL A 425 -1.67 9.15 -2.02
N ARG A 426 -1.41 9.48 -3.28
CA ARG A 426 -0.12 10.01 -3.75
C ARG A 426 -0.28 11.40 -4.35
N ALA A 427 0.71 12.26 -4.16
CA ALA A 427 0.74 13.59 -4.79
C ALA A 427 1.32 13.50 -6.20
N VAL A 428 0.68 14.18 -7.16
CA VAL A 428 1.17 14.40 -8.53
C VAL A 428 1.03 15.90 -8.84
N GLY A 429 2.07 16.68 -8.53
CA GLY A 429 2.02 18.14 -8.66
C GLY A 429 0.97 18.76 -7.72
N SER A 430 -0.01 19.49 -8.28
CA SER A 430 -1.19 19.99 -7.55
C SER A 430 -2.34 18.99 -7.49
N SER A 431 -2.19 17.83 -8.16
CA SER A 431 -3.17 16.76 -8.24
C SER A 431 -2.83 15.63 -7.28
N VAL A 432 -3.77 14.72 -7.13
CA VAL A 432 -3.63 13.47 -6.38
C VAL A 432 -3.86 12.28 -7.30
N GLU A 433 -3.06 11.24 -7.13
CA GLU A 433 -3.31 9.91 -7.69
C GLU A 433 -3.91 9.03 -6.59
N ILE A 434 -5.06 8.45 -6.90
CA ILE A 434 -5.78 7.56 -5.99
C ILE A 434 -6.05 6.25 -6.73
N ASN A 435 -5.49 5.17 -6.18
CA ASN A 435 -5.71 3.82 -6.66
C ASN A 435 -6.80 3.15 -5.84
N THR A 436 -7.76 2.54 -6.54
CA THR A 436 -8.87 1.81 -5.94
C THR A 436 -8.90 0.38 -6.46
N VAL A 437 -9.52 -0.49 -5.67
CA VAL A 437 -9.76 -1.86 -6.05
C VAL A 437 -11.18 -2.25 -5.70
N ALA A 438 -11.85 -2.99 -6.57
CA ALA A 438 -13.15 -3.57 -6.32
C ALA A 438 -12.99 -5.00 -5.83
N LEU A 439 -13.41 -5.23 -4.59
CA LEU A 439 -13.36 -6.53 -3.95
C LEU A 439 -14.78 -6.89 -3.49
N ASP A 440 -15.26 -8.07 -3.86
CA ASP A 440 -16.59 -8.59 -3.50
C ASP A 440 -16.53 -10.11 -3.31
N SER A 441 -16.96 -10.57 -2.15
CA SER A 441 -17.12 -12.00 -1.82
C SER A 441 -17.88 -12.84 -2.87
N SER A 442 -18.79 -12.25 -3.66
CA SER A 442 -19.61 -12.97 -4.65
C SER A 442 -18.88 -13.33 -5.95
N VAL A 443 -17.81 -12.60 -6.27
CA VAL A 443 -16.98 -12.79 -7.47
C VAL A 443 -15.78 -13.70 -7.20
N TYR A 444 -15.40 -13.86 -5.92
CA TYR A 444 -14.23 -14.64 -5.49
C TYR A 444 -14.59 -16.00 -4.90
N ASN A 445 -15.56 -16.69 -5.48
CA ASN A 445 -15.75 -18.12 -5.27
C ASN A 445 -14.89 -18.92 -6.27
N ASP A 446 -13.90 -19.64 -5.75
CA ASP A 446 -13.19 -20.71 -6.48
C ASP A 446 -12.26 -20.33 -7.65
N THR A 447 -12.01 -19.04 -7.93
CA THR A 447 -11.18 -18.63 -9.08
C THR A 447 -9.82 -18.07 -8.66
N GLU A 448 -8.73 -18.68 -9.14
CA GLU A 448 -7.34 -18.31 -8.88
C GLU A 448 -7.04 -16.86 -9.26
N SER A 449 -6.68 -16.00 -8.29
CA SER A 449 -6.38 -14.58 -8.55
C SER A 449 -4.97 -14.32 -9.09
N CYS A 450 -4.18 -15.37 -9.35
CA CYS A 450 -2.77 -15.26 -9.71
C CYS A 450 -2.48 -15.37 -11.21
N THR A 451 -3.52 -15.52 -12.03
CA THR A 451 -3.39 -15.26 -13.46
C THR A 451 -3.81 -13.81 -13.71
N PRO A 452 -3.10 -13.05 -14.57
CA PRO A 452 -3.47 -11.66 -14.89
C PRO A 452 -4.91 -11.49 -15.36
N THR A 453 -5.59 -12.55 -15.76
CA THR A 453 -6.98 -12.58 -16.21
C THR A 453 -8.01 -12.54 -15.06
N ASN A 454 -7.62 -12.81 -13.81
CA ASN A 454 -8.54 -12.96 -12.66
C ASN A 454 -8.30 -11.93 -11.53
N LEU A 455 -7.47 -10.91 -11.78
CA LEU A 455 -7.24 -9.83 -10.82
C LEU A 455 -8.49 -8.93 -10.71
N PRO A 456 -8.81 -8.40 -9.51
CA PRO A 456 -9.95 -7.53 -9.29
C PRO A 456 -9.93 -6.32 -10.22
N THR A 457 -11.12 -5.81 -10.51
CA THR A 457 -11.25 -4.51 -11.16
C THR A 457 -10.53 -3.46 -10.33
N ASN A 458 -9.69 -2.68 -10.97
CA ASN A 458 -8.95 -1.60 -10.35
C ASN A 458 -9.21 -0.29 -11.10
N ALA A 459 -9.20 0.82 -10.37
CA ALA A 459 -9.28 2.14 -10.98
C ALA A 459 -8.17 3.06 -10.47
N VAL A 460 -7.75 3.98 -11.33
CA VAL A 460 -6.81 5.04 -11.02
C VAL A 460 -7.50 6.36 -11.32
N TYR A 461 -7.55 7.25 -10.34
CA TYR A 461 -8.12 8.59 -10.49
C TYR A 461 -7.03 9.64 -10.30
N ILE A 462 -6.99 10.62 -11.21
CA ILE A 462 -6.20 11.83 -11.08
C ILE A 462 -7.14 13.02 -10.87
N LEU A 463 -7.13 13.54 -9.64
CA LEU A 463 -8.01 14.63 -9.21
C LEU A 463 -7.18 15.83 -8.79
N ASP A 464 -7.69 17.04 -8.98
CA ASP A 464 -7.13 18.22 -8.32
C ASP A 464 -7.24 18.08 -6.80
N ALA A 465 -6.14 18.30 -6.06
CA ALA A 465 -6.16 18.11 -4.62
C ALA A 465 -7.13 19.06 -3.90
N LEU A 466 -7.24 20.31 -4.40
CA LEU A 466 -8.06 21.35 -3.77
C LEU A 466 -9.53 21.16 -4.10
N THR A 467 -9.86 20.92 -5.38
CA THR A 467 -11.27 20.94 -5.82
C THR A 467 -11.89 19.57 -6.03
N GLY A 468 -11.07 18.51 -6.13
CA GLY A 468 -11.52 17.18 -6.54
C GLY A 468 -11.92 17.11 -8.02
N ALA A 469 -11.64 18.18 -8.79
CA ALA A 469 -11.93 18.22 -10.22
C ALA A 469 -11.11 17.18 -10.97
N GLY A 470 -11.68 16.57 -12.01
CA GLY A 470 -10.93 15.71 -12.93
C GLY A 470 -9.74 16.44 -13.54
N ARG A 471 -8.59 15.78 -13.60
CA ARG A 471 -7.39 16.30 -14.28
C ARG A 471 -6.98 15.33 -15.38
N PRO A 472 -7.12 15.70 -16.66
CA PRO A 472 -6.59 14.93 -17.78
C PRO A 472 -5.12 14.58 -17.57
N ALA A 473 -4.79 13.29 -17.57
CA ALA A 473 -3.46 12.82 -17.19
C ALA A 473 -3.01 11.52 -17.88
N PHE A 474 -3.86 10.88 -18.66
CA PHE A 474 -3.58 9.61 -19.29
C PHE A 474 -3.47 9.76 -20.81
N ASP A 475 -2.55 9.01 -21.40
CA ASP A 475 -2.40 8.77 -22.84
C ASP A 475 -2.69 7.27 -23.01
N LEU A 476 -3.94 6.95 -23.37
CA LEU A 476 -4.43 5.57 -23.43
C LEU A 476 -4.27 4.94 -24.81
N ASP A 477 -4.20 5.73 -25.87
CA ASP A 477 -3.99 5.24 -27.24
C ASP A 477 -2.51 5.22 -27.67
N GLY A 478 -1.62 5.83 -26.87
CA GLY A 478 -0.18 5.82 -27.06
C GLY A 478 0.30 6.79 -28.13
N ASP A 479 -0.49 7.80 -28.49
CA ASP A 479 -0.13 8.79 -29.52
C ASP A 479 0.85 9.87 -29.02
N GLY A 480 1.14 9.89 -27.71
CA GLY A 480 2.03 10.84 -27.06
C GLY A 480 1.36 12.12 -26.57
N VAL A 481 0.04 12.24 -26.71
CA VAL A 481 -0.81 13.36 -26.26
C VAL A 481 -1.68 12.90 -25.10
N VAL A 482 -1.95 13.79 -24.15
CA VAL A 482 -2.85 13.49 -23.03
C VAL A 482 -4.30 13.54 -23.50
N ASP A 483 -5.01 12.44 -23.31
CA ASP A 483 -6.45 12.32 -23.52
C ASP A 483 -7.25 13.10 -22.48
N ASN A 484 -8.51 13.41 -22.78
CA ASN A 484 -9.45 14.00 -21.81
C ASN A 484 -9.91 12.99 -20.73
N VAL A 485 -8.99 12.19 -20.20
CA VAL A 485 -9.23 11.12 -19.25
C VAL A 485 -8.60 11.47 -17.92
N ALA A 486 -9.40 11.43 -16.86
CA ALA A 486 -8.99 11.68 -15.48
C ALA A 486 -9.22 10.47 -14.57
N GLY A 487 -9.99 9.47 -15.01
CA GLY A 487 -10.15 8.19 -14.32
C GLY A 487 -9.97 7.03 -15.30
N VAL A 488 -9.16 6.04 -14.94
CA VAL A 488 -8.95 4.83 -15.74
C VAL A 488 -9.44 3.63 -14.95
N VAL A 489 -10.31 2.82 -15.55
CA VAL A 489 -10.83 1.58 -14.97
C VAL A 489 -10.36 0.41 -15.81
N ARG A 490 -9.73 -0.57 -15.16
CA ARG A 490 -9.36 -1.83 -15.79
C ARG A 490 -10.17 -2.95 -15.15
N LYS A 491 -11.09 -3.53 -15.93
CA LYS A 491 -12.02 -4.56 -15.45
C LYS A 491 -11.35 -5.92 -15.23
N MET A 492 -10.22 -6.18 -15.89
CA MET A 492 -9.41 -7.40 -15.75
C MET A 492 -7.91 -7.04 -15.79
N GLY A 493 -7.17 -7.31 -14.71
CA GLY A 493 -5.71 -7.39 -14.73
C GLY A 493 -4.85 -6.40 -13.95
N GLY A 494 -5.10 -6.14 -12.66
CA GLY A 494 -4.02 -5.57 -11.84
C GLY A 494 -4.35 -5.10 -10.42
N LEU A 495 -4.08 -5.92 -9.39
CA LEU A 495 -3.80 -5.39 -8.05
C LEU A 495 -2.41 -4.75 -8.08
N SER A 496 -2.33 -3.43 -7.93
CA SER A 496 -1.05 -2.73 -7.85
C SER A 496 -0.87 -2.06 -6.49
N ARG A 497 -0.79 -2.88 -5.43
CA ARG A 497 -0.14 -2.40 -4.20
C ARG A 497 1.34 -2.22 -4.52
N ASN A 498 1.93 -1.10 -4.09
CA ASN A 498 3.34 -0.76 -4.38
C ASN A 498 3.67 -0.58 -5.87
N ILE A 499 2.92 0.25 -6.61
CA ILE A 499 3.46 0.82 -7.85
C ILE A 499 4.73 1.58 -7.47
N SER A 500 5.89 1.05 -7.84
CA SER A 500 7.09 1.85 -8.04
C SER A 500 6.93 2.45 -9.41
N VAL A 501 6.79 3.75 -9.41
CA VAL A 501 6.68 4.52 -10.62
C VAL A 501 8.15 4.28 -11.22
N ILE A 502 8.33 3.62 -12.41
CA ILE A 502 9.52 3.54 -13.36
C ILE A 502 9.35 4.08 -14.91
N ASN A 503 10.17 4.96 -15.59
CA ASN A 503 9.82 6.09 -16.53
C ASN A 503 10.62 5.81 -17.76
N VAL A 504 9.89 5.77 -18.85
CA VAL A 504 10.41 5.44 -20.15
C VAL A 504 10.57 6.76 -20.90
N LEU A 505 11.83 7.12 -21.15
CA LEU A 505 12.16 8.24 -22.02
C LEU A 505 11.91 7.84 -23.49
N GLY A 506 11.08 8.64 -24.15
CA GLY A 506 10.90 8.71 -25.60
C GLY A 506 10.30 10.07 -26.00
N SER A 507 11.20 11.04 -26.27
CA SER A 507 11.09 12.34 -26.98
C SER A 507 9.78 13.17 -27.03
N GLY A 508 9.73 14.23 -26.20
CA GLY A 508 9.06 15.54 -26.42
C GLY A 508 7.74 15.76 -25.65
N SER A 509 7.37 16.89 -25.02
CA SER A 509 8.06 17.99 -24.30
C SER A 509 6.99 18.79 -23.53
N GLY A 510 7.17 19.07 -22.23
CA GLY A 510 6.34 20.00 -21.43
C GLY A 510 6.66 19.94 -19.92
N VAL A 511 6.94 21.10 -19.29
CA VAL A 511 7.66 21.23 -18.00
C VAL A 511 6.73 21.56 -16.82
N MET A 512 6.87 20.86 -15.69
CA MET A 512 6.63 21.40 -14.35
C MET A 512 7.72 20.93 -13.37
N THR A 513 8.40 21.88 -12.73
CA THR A 513 9.48 21.64 -11.76
C THR A 513 8.94 21.64 -10.34
N HIS A 514 9.21 20.60 -9.54
CA HIS A 514 9.01 20.62 -8.09
C HIS A 514 10.33 20.32 -7.36
N HIS A 515 10.68 21.20 -6.41
CA HIS A 515 11.93 21.15 -5.68
C HIS A 515 11.95 20.04 -4.61
N GLY A 516 12.57 18.91 -4.93
CA GLY A 516 13.01 17.91 -3.95
C GLY A 516 14.38 18.29 -3.35
N GLU A 517 14.60 17.95 -2.09
CA GLU A 517 15.92 18.03 -1.46
C GLU A 517 16.90 17.05 -2.09
N GLY A 518 18.08 17.57 -2.43
CA GLY A 518 19.19 16.77 -2.94
C GLY A 518 19.80 15.84 -1.89
N ASP A 519 20.50 14.85 -2.43
CA ASP A 519 21.49 14.03 -1.73
C ASP A 519 22.56 14.93 -1.07
N PRO A 520 22.93 14.70 0.21
CA PRO A 520 23.97 15.47 0.90
C PRO A 520 25.33 15.47 0.18
N ASP A 521 25.59 14.49 -0.70
CA ASP A 521 26.83 14.38 -1.50
C ASP A 521 26.64 14.68 -3.00
N SER A 522 25.46 15.16 -3.41
CA SER A 522 25.26 15.57 -4.82
C SER A 522 25.59 17.04 -5.02
N ASP A 523 26.54 17.31 -5.91
CA ASP A 523 26.78 18.61 -6.54
C ASP A 523 25.50 19.12 -7.21
N GLY A 524 24.53 19.71 -6.48
CA GLY A 524 23.47 20.60 -6.98
C GLY A 524 22.49 20.15 -8.08
N ASP A 525 22.72 19.04 -8.79
CA ASP A 525 22.25 18.82 -10.16
C ASP A 525 20.86 18.14 -10.25
N CYS A 526 20.34 17.56 -9.16
CA CYS A 526 19.05 16.86 -9.17
C CYS A 526 17.83 17.75 -8.82
N LYS A 527 17.97 19.08 -8.83
CA LYS A 527 16.93 20.01 -8.31
C LYS A 527 15.71 20.24 -9.23
N ALA A 528 15.59 19.59 -10.39
CA ALA A 528 14.54 19.90 -11.37
C ALA A 528 14.23 18.82 -12.45
N SER A 529 14.25 17.51 -12.14
CA SER A 529 13.97 16.49 -13.16
C SER A 529 12.48 16.32 -13.49
N PRO A 530 12.10 16.15 -14.78
CA PRO A 530 10.70 15.97 -15.21
C PRO A 530 10.11 14.62 -14.79
N PHE A 531 8.79 14.58 -14.60
CA PHE A 531 7.99 13.40 -14.24
C PHE A 531 7.00 13.09 -15.37
N LYS A 532 6.99 11.86 -15.87
CA LYS A 532 6.03 11.35 -16.88
C LYS A 532 5.42 10.05 -16.35
N VAL A 533 4.09 9.97 -16.29
CA VAL A 533 3.36 8.71 -16.13
C VAL A 533 3.21 8.15 -17.54
N VAL A 534 3.84 7.02 -17.82
CA VAL A 534 3.67 6.33 -19.12
C VAL A 534 2.76 5.14 -18.87
N GLY A 535 1.80 4.94 -19.77
CA GLY A 535 0.85 3.84 -19.73
C GLY A 535 1.50 2.45 -19.80
N LEU A 536 0.65 1.44 -19.70
CA LEU A 536 0.99 0.02 -19.60
C LEU A 536 1.85 -0.44 -20.78
N GLN A 537 3.12 -0.77 -20.53
CA GLN A 537 3.88 -1.69 -21.37
C GLN A 537 3.86 -3.05 -20.66
N ASP A 538 3.34 -4.07 -21.33
CA ASP A 538 3.24 -5.47 -20.84
C ASP A 538 2.32 -5.70 -19.62
N GLY A 539 1.30 -4.86 -19.44
CA GLY A 539 0.26 -5.08 -18.43
C GLY A 539 0.67 -4.74 -16.99
N VAL A 540 1.84 -4.12 -16.81
CA VAL A 540 2.31 -3.55 -15.54
C VAL A 540 2.37 -2.02 -15.66
N LEU A 541 1.92 -1.30 -14.63
CA LEU A 541 2.06 0.16 -14.55
C LEU A 541 3.44 0.52 -13.99
N VAL A 542 4.20 1.33 -14.72
CA VAL A 542 5.63 1.62 -14.48
C VAL A 542 5.84 3.15 -14.80
N GLY A 543 6.12 4.10 -13.85
CA GLY A 543 6.68 5.54 -14.07
C GLY A 543 7.89 6.20 -13.23
N GLN A 544 9.17 6.36 -13.63
CA GLN A 544 10.47 6.41 -12.85
C GLN A 544 10.83 7.84 -12.63
N THR A 545 11.71 7.99 -11.67
CA THR A 545 12.51 9.18 -11.58
C THR A 545 13.97 8.80 -11.73
N ILE A 546 14.58 9.24 -12.84
CA ILE A 546 16.03 9.17 -13.07
C ILE A 546 16.56 10.58 -12.91
N CYS A 547 17.61 10.77 -12.08
CA CYS A 547 18.42 11.98 -12.12
C CYS A 547 19.60 11.74 -13.08
N LEU A 548 19.73 12.61 -14.08
CA LEU A 548 20.91 12.69 -14.93
C LEU A 548 21.87 13.70 -14.28
N ASN A 549 23.10 13.28 -14.01
CA ASN A 549 24.15 14.23 -13.65
C ASN A 549 24.52 15.10 -14.87
N ASN A 550 25.37 16.12 -14.69
CA ASN A 550 25.92 16.95 -15.78
C ASN A 550 26.70 16.16 -16.87
N LYS A 551 26.82 14.84 -16.73
CA LYS A 551 27.46 13.91 -17.68
C LYS A 551 26.45 12.93 -18.32
N ASN A 552 25.14 13.18 -18.22
CA ASN A 552 24.08 12.32 -18.75
C ASN A 552 24.15 10.86 -18.28
N THR A 553 24.75 10.58 -17.12
CA THR A 553 24.79 9.23 -16.56
C THR A 553 23.53 8.98 -15.74
N PRO A 554 22.70 7.96 -16.07
CA PRO A 554 21.52 7.62 -15.29
C PRO A 554 21.94 7.10 -13.91
N LYS A 555 21.52 7.76 -12.83
CA LYS A 555 21.56 7.17 -11.50
C LYS A 555 20.17 6.66 -11.11
N PRO A 556 20.03 5.40 -10.67
CA PRO A 556 18.77 4.92 -10.11
C PRO A 556 18.47 5.71 -8.83
N TRP A 557 17.43 6.54 -8.87
CA TRP A 557 16.96 7.24 -7.68
C TRP A 557 15.91 6.36 -6.99
N SER A 558 16.28 5.74 -5.88
CA SER A 558 15.36 4.93 -5.06
C SER A 558 14.97 5.72 -3.82
N ARG A 559 13.88 6.47 -3.90
CA ARG A 559 13.15 6.92 -2.71
C ARG A 559 11.69 6.50 -2.85
N GLN A 560 11.16 5.76 -1.88
CA GLN A 560 9.73 5.83 -1.60
C GLN A 560 9.49 7.25 -1.05
N GLN A 561 9.20 8.21 -1.93
CA GLN A 561 8.89 9.56 -1.51
C GLN A 561 7.53 9.55 -0.81
N TYR A 562 7.54 9.43 0.51
CA TYR A 562 6.41 9.87 1.31
C TYR A 562 6.48 11.39 1.40
N GLN A 563 5.69 12.05 0.54
CA GLN A 563 5.40 13.48 0.47
C GLN A 563 6.45 14.43 1.09
N LEU A 564 7.25 15.05 0.22
CA LEU A 564 8.09 16.22 0.54
C LEU A 564 7.46 17.47 -0.09
N THR A 565 6.22 17.79 0.25
CA THR A 565 5.63 19.08 -0.10
C THR A 565 6.22 20.15 0.82
N ARG A 566 7.09 21.00 0.26
CA ARG A 566 7.51 22.24 0.93
C ARG A 566 6.30 23.19 0.90
N PRO A 567 5.87 23.77 2.03
CA PRO A 567 4.97 24.91 1.98
C PRO A 567 5.63 26.01 1.14
N PRO A 568 4.94 26.63 0.16
CA PRO A 568 5.50 27.79 -0.52
C PRO A 568 5.87 28.86 0.52
N LEU A 569 7.01 29.50 0.26
CA LEU A 569 7.64 30.54 1.09
C LEU A 569 6.65 31.63 1.48
#